data_AF-A0A8H5XS02-F1
#
_entry.id   AF-A0A8H5XS02-F1
#
_cell.length_a   1.000
_cell.length_b   1.000
_cell.length_c   1.000
_cell.angle_alpha   90.00
_cell.angle_beta   90.00
_cell.angle_gamma   90.00
#
_symmetry.space_group_name_H-M   'P 1'
#
loop_
_entity.id
_entity.type
_entity.pdbx_description
1 polymer ?
#
loop_
_entity_poly.entity_id
_entity_poly.type
_entity_poly.pdbx_seq_one_letter_code
_entity_poly.pdbx_strand_id
1 'polypeptide(L)'
;MAHAFNFETLSSLTLRMCPNCDQFVERVMQLKHPIKLKKLEIQEPDAAHEWDETFILDFLNAFEGLEELFVSQSGPESALELWGHVAHRHPSLKRFVDHQRMLNLDEDSPHFEKPCDVPDLGIFGRSMRRIKEDPSQNPLAKLDLEFIGLACIPERLKYILLPFTSKASLKVLHIRQSALDLKQCASWAINEDAALVTLSTRSDTSSESGESLPWTDSGPTTPTGATQDVPFGPNAVEVADGNNGGCLWPPLQPEFRQFLEWIFGPQGIASLDIVAFGDFAHGGRESTYNLLLSRSTDATSNFRVLDKYRRECEEVRDKYRDALEACPVEPLFRF
;
A
#
# COMPACT_ATOMS: atom_id res chain seq x y z
N MET A 1 -17.29 25.76 -17.73
CA MET A 1 -17.67 24.99 -16.52
C MET A 1 -17.24 25.65 -15.22
N ALA A 2 -16.01 26.16 -15.06
CA ALA A 2 -15.55 26.80 -13.80
C ALA A 2 -16.52 27.86 -13.21
N HIS A 3 -17.07 28.75 -14.05
CA HIS A 3 -18.06 29.77 -13.64
C HIS A 3 -19.39 29.22 -13.10
N ALA A 4 -19.69 27.92 -13.33
CA ALA A 4 -20.91 27.29 -12.84
C ALA A 4 -20.79 26.79 -11.40
N PHE A 5 -19.57 26.75 -10.84
CA PHE A 5 -19.31 26.23 -9.50
C PHE A 5 -18.93 27.36 -8.55
N ASN A 6 -19.58 27.39 -7.38
CA ASN A 6 -19.25 28.33 -6.34
C ASN A 6 -18.22 27.72 -5.38
N PHE A 7 -16.93 27.97 -5.67
CA PHE A 7 -15.79 27.51 -4.86
C PHE A 7 -15.73 28.12 -3.45
N GLU A 8 -16.47 29.19 -3.18
CA GLU A 8 -16.59 29.76 -1.84
C GLU A 8 -17.45 28.91 -0.90
N THR A 9 -18.26 28.00 -1.47
CA THR A 9 -19.17 27.10 -0.75
C THR A 9 -18.89 25.63 -1.00
N LEU A 10 -18.21 25.30 -2.10
CA LEU A 10 -17.85 23.93 -2.44
C LEU A 10 -16.86 23.40 -1.41
N SER A 11 -17.26 22.33 -0.71
CA SER A 11 -16.46 21.70 0.35
C SER A 11 -15.72 20.43 -0.12
N SER A 12 -16.16 19.80 -1.19
CA SER A 12 -15.55 18.58 -1.72
C SER A 12 -15.48 18.65 -3.24
N LEU A 13 -14.32 18.31 -3.81
CA LEU A 13 -14.11 18.21 -5.25
C LEU A 13 -13.41 16.89 -5.55
N THR A 14 -13.93 16.14 -6.52
CA THR A 14 -13.34 14.90 -7.02
C THR A 14 -13.21 14.99 -8.53
N LEU A 15 -11.98 14.91 -9.04
CA LEU A 15 -11.62 14.93 -10.45
C LEU A 15 -10.90 13.62 -10.78
N ARG A 16 -11.66 12.59 -11.17
CA ARG A 16 -11.11 11.26 -11.52
C ARG A 16 -10.98 11.12 -13.03
N MET A 17 -9.76 10.93 -13.53
CA MET A 17 -9.51 10.67 -14.96
C MET A 17 -10.21 11.69 -15.87
N CYS A 18 -10.33 12.94 -15.42
CA CYS A 18 -11.12 13.96 -16.10
C CYS A 18 -10.27 14.63 -17.19
N PRO A 19 -10.64 14.53 -18.48
CA PRO A 19 -9.91 15.22 -19.54
C PRO A 19 -9.96 16.74 -19.34
N ASN A 20 -8.83 17.42 -19.57
CA ASN A 20 -8.68 18.88 -19.41
C ASN A 20 -8.97 19.39 -17.98
N CYS A 21 -8.76 18.56 -16.96
CA CYS A 21 -8.90 18.98 -15.56
C CYS A 21 -7.87 20.05 -15.16
N ASP A 22 -6.70 20.04 -15.79
CA ASP A 22 -5.68 21.09 -15.71
C ASP A 22 -6.24 22.45 -16.11
N GLN A 23 -6.82 22.57 -17.31
CA GLN A 23 -7.44 23.79 -17.79
C GLN A 23 -8.63 24.23 -16.92
N PHE A 24 -9.38 23.28 -16.37
CA PHE A 24 -10.46 23.58 -15.43
C PHE A 24 -9.92 24.22 -14.15
N VAL A 25 -8.90 23.62 -13.54
CA VAL A 25 -8.28 24.11 -12.30
C VAL A 25 -7.58 25.45 -12.52
N GLU A 26 -6.83 25.61 -13.61
CA GLU A 26 -6.25 26.91 -14.01
C GLU A 26 -7.33 27.98 -14.10
N ARG A 27 -8.47 27.65 -14.73
CA ARG A 27 -9.56 28.59 -14.85
C ARG A 27 -10.14 28.96 -13.49
N VAL A 28 -10.29 28.00 -12.57
CA VAL A 28 -10.74 28.27 -11.20
C VAL A 28 -9.78 29.22 -10.49
N MET A 29 -8.47 28.99 -10.59
CA MET A 29 -7.45 29.87 -10.00
C MET A 29 -7.50 31.29 -10.59
N GLN A 30 -7.76 31.42 -11.90
CA GLN A 30 -7.91 32.72 -12.58
C GLN A 30 -9.14 33.52 -12.11
N LEU A 31 -10.20 32.85 -11.60
CA LEU A 31 -11.37 33.55 -11.07
C LEU A 31 -11.07 34.28 -9.76
N LYS A 32 -9.99 33.89 -9.05
CA LYS A 32 -9.56 34.50 -7.79
C LYS A 32 -10.65 34.53 -6.70
N HIS A 33 -11.64 33.64 -6.81
CA HIS A 33 -12.60 33.41 -5.74
C HIS A 33 -11.93 32.62 -4.61
N PRO A 34 -12.28 32.89 -3.34
CA PRO A 34 -11.85 32.05 -2.23
C PRO A 34 -12.26 30.59 -2.46
N ILE A 35 -11.30 29.67 -2.31
CA ILE A 35 -11.54 28.23 -2.39
C ILE A 35 -11.63 27.70 -0.95
N LYS A 36 -12.73 27.04 -0.58
CA LYS A 36 -12.98 26.51 0.77
C LYS A 36 -13.10 24.99 0.82
N LEU A 37 -12.34 24.30 -0.03
CA LEU A 37 -12.35 22.85 -0.10
C LEU A 37 -11.82 22.23 1.20
N LYS A 38 -12.55 21.24 1.68
CA LYS A 38 -12.20 20.35 2.79
C LYS A 38 -11.74 18.98 2.30
N LYS A 39 -12.24 18.55 1.14
CA LYS A 39 -11.85 17.31 0.48
C LYS A 39 -11.48 17.58 -0.97
N LEU A 40 -10.34 17.06 -1.38
CA LEU A 40 -9.88 17.07 -2.76
C LEU A 40 -9.42 15.67 -3.15
N GLU A 41 -9.99 15.15 -4.24
CA GLU A 41 -9.45 14.00 -4.94
C GLU A 41 -9.13 14.40 -6.36
N ILE A 42 -7.89 14.14 -6.79
CA ILE A 42 -7.42 14.47 -8.13
C ILE A 42 -6.59 13.31 -8.67
N GLN A 43 -6.97 12.83 -9.85
CA GLN A 43 -6.34 11.70 -10.49
C GLN A 43 -6.06 12.01 -11.96
N GLU A 44 -4.80 11.85 -12.33
CA GLU A 44 -4.29 12.14 -13.67
C GLU A 44 -4.89 11.21 -14.72
N PRO A 45 -5.39 11.74 -15.86
CA PRO A 45 -5.84 10.92 -16.96
C PRO A 45 -4.67 10.16 -17.62
N ASP A 46 -4.95 9.00 -18.20
CA ASP A 46 -3.93 8.10 -18.74
C ASP A 46 -3.22 8.67 -19.99
N ALA A 47 -1.88 8.51 -20.01
CA ALA A 47 -0.83 8.57 -21.05
C ALA A 47 -0.82 9.63 -22.18
N ALA A 48 -1.90 10.35 -22.46
CA ALA A 48 -1.95 11.26 -23.62
C ALA A 48 -1.49 12.69 -23.30
N HIS A 49 -1.52 13.10 -22.04
CA HIS A 49 -1.16 14.45 -21.59
C HIS A 49 -0.73 14.41 -20.13
N GLU A 50 0.57 14.54 -19.90
CA GLU A 50 1.14 14.68 -18.57
C GLU A 50 0.87 16.09 -18.06
N TRP A 51 0.49 16.20 -16.78
CA TRP A 51 0.40 17.51 -16.14
C TRP A 51 1.78 18.15 -16.00
N ASP A 52 1.80 19.49 -15.93
CA ASP A 52 2.98 20.19 -15.42
C ASP A 52 3.29 19.67 -14.00
N GLU A 53 4.55 19.36 -13.71
CA GLU A 53 5.04 18.89 -12.40
C GLU A 53 4.51 19.78 -11.25
N THR A 54 4.32 21.07 -11.52
CA THR A 54 3.86 22.06 -10.53
C THR A 54 2.35 22.17 -10.41
N PHE A 55 1.57 21.59 -11.33
CA PHE A 55 0.12 21.78 -11.45
C PHE A 55 -0.64 21.52 -10.13
N ILE A 56 -0.41 20.35 -9.52
CA ILE A 56 -1.07 19.97 -8.27
C ILE A 56 -0.62 20.90 -7.13
N LEU A 57 0.67 21.24 -7.11
CA LEU A 57 1.27 22.08 -6.06
C LEU A 57 0.71 23.50 -6.10
N ASP A 58 0.60 24.08 -7.29
CA ASP A 58 0.04 25.41 -7.53
C ASP A 58 -1.43 25.48 -7.10
N PHE A 59 -2.21 24.44 -7.38
CA PHE A 59 -3.59 24.39 -6.94
C PHE A 59 -3.72 24.27 -5.42
N LEU A 60 -2.95 23.39 -4.79
CA LEU A 60 -2.93 23.25 -3.32
C LEU A 60 -2.46 24.55 -2.64
N ASN A 61 -1.52 25.29 -3.24
CA ASN A 61 -1.04 26.57 -2.73
C ASN A 61 -2.10 27.70 -2.81
N ALA A 62 -3.13 27.55 -3.63
CA ALA A 62 -4.17 28.55 -3.81
C ALA A 62 -5.17 28.64 -2.63
N PHE A 63 -5.14 27.67 -1.71
CA PHE A 63 -6.06 27.64 -0.57
C PHE A 63 -5.47 26.93 0.65
N GLU A 64 -6.25 26.84 1.73
CA GLU A 64 -5.84 26.23 2.99
C GLU A 64 -7.00 25.46 3.63
N GLY A 65 -6.70 24.73 4.71
CA GLY A 65 -7.75 24.11 5.54
C GLY A 65 -8.31 22.78 5.04
N LEU A 66 -7.61 22.12 4.11
CA LEU A 66 -7.94 20.80 3.60
C LEU A 66 -7.85 19.74 4.71
N GLU A 67 -8.80 18.81 4.74
CA GLU A 67 -8.90 17.73 5.72
C GLU A 67 -8.70 16.35 5.08
N GLU A 68 -9.03 16.21 3.78
CA GLU A 68 -8.86 14.98 3.01
C GLU A 68 -8.24 15.29 1.64
N LEU A 69 -7.14 14.63 1.31
CA LEU A 69 -6.43 14.79 0.04
C LEU A 69 -6.10 13.42 -0.54
N PHE A 70 -6.60 13.13 -1.74
CA PHE A 70 -6.27 11.92 -2.48
C PHE A 70 -5.70 12.31 -3.83
N VAL A 71 -4.44 11.94 -4.08
CA VAL A 71 -3.72 12.26 -5.30
C VAL A 71 -3.35 10.96 -5.99
N SER A 72 -3.57 10.92 -7.31
CA SER A 72 -2.89 9.96 -8.16
C SER A 72 -2.35 10.65 -9.41
N GLN A 73 -1.07 10.41 -9.68
CA GLN A 73 -0.33 11.07 -10.75
C GLN A 73 0.63 10.08 -11.40
N SER A 74 1.05 10.42 -12.61
CA SER A 74 2.14 9.78 -13.32
C SER A 74 3.43 9.98 -12.52
N GLY A 75 4.23 8.93 -12.41
CA GLY A 75 5.51 8.95 -11.73
C GLY A 75 6.64 8.42 -12.61
N PRO A 76 7.87 8.35 -12.08
CA PRO A 76 8.21 8.61 -10.68
C PRO A 76 8.42 10.11 -10.36
N GLU A 77 7.58 10.64 -9.47
CA GLU A 77 7.71 12.00 -8.91
C GLU A 77 8.17 11.94 -7.46
N SER A 78 8.98 12.90 -7.03
CA SER A 78 9.46 12.93 -5.63
C SER A 78 8.31 13.24 -4.67
N ALA A 79 7.73 12.21 -4.05
CA ALA A 79 6.60 12.37 -3.11
C ALA A 79 6.89 13.34 -1.95
N LEU A 80 8.16 13.46 -1.53
CA LEU A 80 8.56 14.41 -0.48
C LEU A 80 8.24 15.88 -0.83
N GLU A 81 8.21 16.24 -2.11
CA GLU A 81 7.89 17.60 -2.54
C GLU A 81 6.40 17.91 -2.33
N LEU A 82 5.53 17.03 -2.83
CA LEU A 82 4.09 17.10 -2.57
C LEU A 82 3.80 17.11 -1.08
N TRP A 83 4.40 16.19 -0.32
CA TRP A 83 4.18 16.09 1.12
C TRP A 83 4.67 17.34 1.86
N GLY A 84 5.77 17.95 1.41
CA GLY A 84 6.30 19.20 1.93
C GLY A 84 5.30 20.36 1.80
N HIS A 85 4.73 20.53 0.61
CA HIS A 85 3.72 21.54 0.34
C HIS A 85 2.45 21.32 1.15
N VAL A 86 1.93 20.10 1.14
CA VAL A 86 0.73 19.70 1.89
C VAL A 86 0.93 19.93 3.38
N ALA A 87 2.06 19.49 3.94
CA ALA A 87 2.38 19.68 5.35
C ALA A 87 2.48 21.15 5.77
N HIS A 88 2.93 22.01 4.85
CA HIS A 88 3.06 23.45 5.12
C HIS A 88 1.73 24.20 5.01
N ARG A 89 0.93 23.90 3.97
CA ARG A 89 -0.31 24.63 3.66
C ARG A 89 -1.56 24.05 4.29
N HIS A 90 -1.57 22.75 4.57
CA HIS A 90 -2.73 22.01 5.05
C HIS A 90 -2.40 21.20 6.31
N PRO A 91 -1.99 21.85 7.42
CA PRO A 91 -1.73 21.14 8.68
C PRO A 91 -2.99 20.48 9.27
N SER A 92 -4.18 20.86 8.80
CA SER A 92 -5.47 20.27 9.19
C SER A 92 -5.75 18.90 8.55
N LEU A 93 -4.88 18.41 7.67
CA LEU A 93 -5.10 17.17 6.94
C LEU A 93 -5.20 15.98 7.90
N LYS A 94 -6.23 15.17 7.72
CA LYS A 94 -6.50 13.95 8.52
C LYS A 94 -6.40 12.69 7.68
N ARG A 95 -6.73 12.76 6.39
CA ARG A 95 -6.68 11.60 5.49
C ARG A 95 -5.89 11.97 4.25
N PHE A 96 -4.91 11.14 3.94
CA PHE A 96 -4.02 11.38 2.82
C PHE A 96 -3.81 10.10 2.01
N VAL A 97 -3.98 10.20 0.69
CA VAL A 97 -3.64 9.12 -0.24
C VAL A 97 -2.70 9.70 -1.29
N ASP A 98 -1.56 9.04 -1.49
CA ASP A 98 -0.61 9.35 -2.55
C ASP A 98 -0.31 8.07 -3.32
N HIS A 99 -0.72 8.06 -4.59
CA HIS A 99 -0.58 6.91 -5.47
C HIS A 99 0.04 7.32 -6.80
N GLN A 100 1.27 6.88 -7.02
CA GLN A 100 1.96 7.10 -8.28
C GLN A 100 1.99 5.84 -9.13
N ARG A 101 1.85 6.00 -10.44
CA ARG A 101 1.97 4.91 -11.41
C ARG A 101 2.87 5.33 -12.55
N MET A 102 3.59 4.39 -13.13
CA MET A 102 4.50 4.63 -14.25
C MET A 102 4.41 3.52 -15.27
N LEU A 103 4.91 3.75 -16.48
CA LEU A 103 5.13 2.66 -17.43
C LEU A 103 6.35 1.86 -16.98
N ASN A 104 6.24 0.53 -17.02
CA ASN A 104 7.38 -0.34 -16.81
C ASN A 104 8.31 -0.24 -18.05
N LEU A 105 9.53 0.26 -17.84
CA LEU A 105 10.53 0.46 -18.90
C LEU A 105 11.57 -0.67 -18.97
N ASP A 106 11.41 -1.74 -18.19
CA ASP A 106 12.27 -2.92 -18.26
C ASP A 106 11.91 -3.75 -19.51
N GLU A 107 12.75 -3.65 -20.55
CA GLU A 107 12.57 -4.36 -21.83
C GLU A 107 12.55 -5.88 -21.68
N ASP A 108 13.20 -6.42 -20.64
CA ASP A 108 13.24 -7.85 -20.35
C ASP A 108 11.99 -8.33 -19.58
N SER A 109 11.18 -7.39 -19.10
CA SER A 109 9.95 -7.70 -18.37
C SER A 109 8.83 -8.12 -19.33
N PRO A 110 8.05 -9.18 -19.01
CA PRO A 110 6.82 -9.51 -19.75
C PRO A 110 5.73 -8.43 -19.63
N HIS A 111 5.99 -7.38 -18.85
CA HIS A 111 5.13 -6.23 -18.61
C HIS A 111 5.73 -4.91 -19.13
N PHE A 112 6.71 -4.96 -20.03
CA PHE A 112 7.23 -3.76 -20.71
C PHE A 112 6.10 -2.90 -21.28
N GLU A 113 6.22 -1.57 -21.11
CA GLU A 113 5.24 -0.54 -21.47
C GLU A 113 3.85 -0.69 -20.81
N LYS A 114 3.70 -1.54 -19.80
CA LYS A 114 2.47 -1.62 -19.03
C LYS A 114 2.52 -0.72 -17.80
N PRO A 115 1.41 -0.03 -17.45
CA PRO A 115 1.33 0.75 -16.23
C PRO A 115 1.45 -0.11 -14.97
N CYS A 116 2.41 0.20 -14.11
CA CYS A 116 2.63 -0.40 -12.79
C CYS A 116 2.61 0.65 -11.68
N ASP A 117 2.43 0.22 -10.44
CA ASP A 117 2.54 1.12 -9.30
C ASP A 117 4.01 1.47 -9.07
N VAL A 118 4.31 2.70 -8.63
CA VAL A 118 5.67 3.10 -8.24
C VAL A 118 5.90 2.67 -6.79
N PRO A 119 6.57 1.53 -6.52
CA PRO A 119 6.63 0.92 -5.18
C PRO A 119 7.42 1.73 -4.16
N ASP A 120 8.02 2.82 -4.62
CA ASP A 120 9.11 3.52 -4.00
C ASP A 120 8.78 5.03 -3.81
N LEU A 121 7.62 5.47 -4.33
CA LEU A 121 7.09 6.84 -4.24
C LEU A 121 8.09 7.92 -4.71
N GLY A 122 9.07 7.57 -5.55
CA GLY A 122 10.15 8.47 -5.96
C GLY A 122 11.12 8.84 -4.82
N ILE A 123 11.09 8.14 -3.69
CA ILE A 123 11.90 8.47 -2.50
C ILE A 123 13.13 7.57 -2.39
N PHE A 124 14.19 7.80 -3.15
CA PHE A 124 15.38 6.92 -3.14
C PHE A 124 16.68 7.67 -2.77
N GLY A 125 17.77 6.90 -2.66
CA GLY A 125 19.13 7.43 -2.46
C GLY A 125 19.28 8.36 -1.25
N ARG A 126 19.73 9.59 -1.50
CA ARG A 126 19.99 10.59 -0.43
C ARG A 126 18.73 10.96 0.34
N SER A 127 17.57 11.02 -0.32
CA SER A 127 16.30 11.39 0.31
C SER A 127 15.87 10.36 1.35
N MET A 128 15.87 9.07 0.97
CA MET A 128 15.57 7.97 1.89
C MET A 128 16.58 7.90 3.05
N ARG A 129 17.87 8.10 2.77
CA ARG A 129 18.91 8.11 3.81
C ARG A 129 18.66 9.19 4.86
N ARG A 130 18.30 10.41 4.43
CA ARG A 130 18.02 11.53 5.34
C ARG A 130 16.85 11.24 6.27
N ILE A 131 15.72 10.75 5.75
CA ILE A 131 14.55 10.45 6.59
C ILE A 131 14.79 9.23 7.51
N LYS A 132 15.69 8.32 7.13
CA LYS A 132 16.11 7.21 8.00
C LYS A 132 17.01 7.66 9.14
N GLU A 133 17.95 8.59 8.87
CA GLU A 133 18.87 9.13 9.87
C GLU A 133 18.16 10.13 10.82
N ASP A 134 17.26 10.95 10.28
CA ASP A 134 16.45 11.91 11.03
C ASP A 134 15.00 11.88 10.54
N PRO A 135 14.11 11.12 11.21
CA PRO A 135 12.70 11.04 10.87
C PRO A 135 11.96 12.38 10.88
N SER A 136 12.47 13.41 11.58
CA SER A 136 11.83 14.73 11.58
C SER A 136 11.95 15.46 10.24
N GLN A 137 12.88 15.03 9.36
CA GLN A 137 13.00 15.52 8.00
C GLN A 137 11.89 15.02 7.06
N ASN A 138 11.17 13.97 7.46
CA ASN A 138 10.02 13.51 6.70
C ASN A 138 8.87 14.52 6.86
N PRO A 139 8.33 15.11 5.77
CA PRO A 139 7.25 16.10 5.86
C PRO A 139 6.01 15.62 6.62
N LEU A 140 5.73 14.30 6.61
CA LEU A 140 4.63 13.71 7.35
C LEU A 140 4.76 13.91 8.87
N ALA A 141 5.96 14.18 9.39
CA ALA A 141 6.19 14.52 10.80
C ALA A 141 5.39 15.75 11.25
N LYS A 142 5.01 16.64 10.32
CA LYS A 142 4.23 17.86 10.61
C LYS A 142 2.72 17.63 10.59
N LEU A 143 2.25 16.45 10.18
CA LEU A 143 0.83 16.13 10.02
C LEU A 143 0.36 15.12 11.07
N ASP A 144 -0.83 15.35 11.62
CA ASP A 144 -1.47 14.42 12.56
C ASP A 144 -2.56 13.61 11.84
N LEU A 145 -2.11 12.85 10.84
CA LEU A 145 -2.98 12.01 10.01
C LEU A 145 -3.67 10.93 10.86
N GLU A 146 -4.96 10.70 10.58
CA GLU A 146 -5.77 9.57 11.04
C GLU A 146 -5.69 8.39 10.06
N PHE A 147 -5.60 8.68 8.77
CA PHE A 147 -5.51 7.71 7.68
C PHE A 147 -4.39 8.09 6.72
N ILE A 148 -3.58 7.12 6.30
CA ILE A 148 -2.65 7.28 5.19
C ILE A 148 -2.70 6.08 4.25
N GLY A 149 -2.85 6.33 2.94
CA GLY A 149 -2.82 5.32 1.88
C GLY A 149 -1.66 5.56 0.93
N LEU A 150 -0.77 4.58 0.78
CA LEU A 150 0.44 4.71 -0.03
C LEU A 150 0.65 3.46 -0.88
N ALA A 151 1.03 3.65 -2.13
CA ALA A 151 1.56 2.58 -2.97
C ALA A 151 3.06 2.40 -2.71
N CYS A 152 3.41 1.74 -1.60
CA CYS A 152 4.81 1.56 -1.23
C CYS A 152 5.08 0.19 -0.62
N ILE A 153 6.21 -0.42 -1.00
CA ILE A 153 6.60 -1.72 -0.49
C ILE A 153 6.90 -1.69 1.03
N PRO A 154 6.57 -2.76 1.77
CA PRO A 154 6.67 -2.79 3.23
C PRO A 154 8.07 -2.47 3.79
N GLU A 155 9.13 -2.91 3.09
CA GLU A 155 10.52 -2.69 3.51
C GLU A 155 10.86 -1.19 3.63
N ARG A 156 10.35 -0.38 2.70
CA ARG A 156 10.60 1.07 2.66
C ARG A 156 9.62 1.81 3.57
N LEU A 157 8.40 1.32 3.66
CA LEU A 157 7.30 1.94 4.40
C LEU A 157 7.61 2.11 5.89
N LYS A 158 8.37 1.19 6.48
CA LYS A 158 8.86 1.33 7.86
C LYS A 158 9.50 2.68 8.14
N TYR A 159 10.41 3.13 7.26
CA TYR A 159 11.14 4.38 7.43
C TYR A 159 10.26 5.61 7.19
N ILE A 160 9.34 5.51 6.23
CA ILE A 160 8.35 6.56 5.91
C ILE A 160 7.41 6.80 7.10
N LEU A 161 7.07 5.75 7.86
CA LEU A 161 6.11 5.84 8.96
C LEU A 161 6.74 6.11 10.33
N LEU A 162 8.06 6.18 10.45
CA LEU A 162 8.75 6.50 11.71
C LEU A 162 8.20 7.74 12.44
N PRO A 163 7.81 8.84 11.77
CA PRO A 163 7.27 10.01 12.47
C PRO A 163 6.00 9.75 13.28
N PHE A 164 5.24 8.69 12.97
CA PHE A 164 4.00 8.36 13.67
C PHE A 164 4.21 7.50 14.91
N THR A 165 5.40 6.94 15.12
CA THR A 165 5.72 6.14 16.32
C THR A 165 5.59 6.95 17.62
N SER A 166 5.80 8.26 17.55
CA SER A 166 5.63 9.20 18.67
C SER A 166 4.26 9.89 18.70
N LYS A 167 3.34 9.54 17.79
CA LYS A 167 2.04 10.20 17.64
C LYS A 167 0.87 9.29 18.00
N ALA A 168 -0.22 9.92 18.44
CA ALA A 168 -1.47 9.22 18.79
C ALA A 168 -2.53 9.25 17.66
N SER A 169 -2.22 9.87 16.51
CA SER A 169 -3.20 10.21 15.48
C SER A 169 -3.50 9.07 14.51
N LEU A 170 -2.49 8.36 14.02
CA LEU A 170 -2.64 7.44 12.88
C LEU A 170 -3.37 6.16 13.28
N LYS A 171 -4.56 5.95 12.72
CA LYS A 171 -5.45 4.80 13.02
C LYS A 171 -5.42 3.74 11.94
N VAL A 172 -5.34 4.17 10.68
CA VAL A 172 -5.38 3.25 9.53
C VAL A 172 -4.25 3.55 8.56
N LEU A 173 -3.54 2.50 8.21
CA LEU A 173 -2.56 2.49 7.12
C LEU A 173 -3.14 1.65 5.98
N HIS A 174 -3.17 2.19 4.77
CA HIS A 174 -3.46 1.44 3.56
C HIS A 174 -2.20 1.29 2.72
N ILE A 175 -1.77 0.05 2.54
CA ILE A 175 -0.68 -0.35 1.65
C ILE A 175 -1.33 -0.77 0.34
N ARG A 176 -1.35 0.15 -0.61
CA ARG A 176 -2.06 -0.05 -1.86
C ARG A 176 -1.15 -0.74 -2.88
N GLN A 177 -1.62 -1.85 -3.42
CA GLN A 177 -1.14 -2.41 -4.67
C GLN A 177 -2.37 -2.56 -5.56
N SER A 178 -2.39 -1.87 -6.69
CA SER A 178 -3.55 -1.80 -7.58
C SER A 178 -3.88 -3.17 -8.14
N ALA A 179 -5.17 -3.42 -8.43
CA ALA A 179 -5.58 -4.72 -8.94
C ALA A 179 -5.00 -5.01 -10.34
N LEU A 180 -4.67 -3.98 -11.12
CA LEU A 180 -3.93 -4.11 -12.37
C LEU A 180 -2.46 -4.51 -12.14
N ASP A 181 -1.82 -4.01 -11.08
CA ASP A 181 -0.46 -4.38 -10.68
C ASP A 181 -0.42 -5.81 -10.13
N LEU A 182 -1.37 -6.19 -9.27
CA LEU A 182 -1.51 -7.55 -8.73
C LEU A 182 -1.75 -8.64 -9.79
N LYS A 183 -2.20 -8.28 -11.00
CA LYS A 183 -2.35 -9.21 -12.13
C LYS A 183 -1.05 -9.41 -12.91
N GLN A 184 -0.07 -8.55 -12.68
CA GLN A 184 1.16 -8.46 -13.47
C GLN A 184 2.41 -8.70 -12.61
N CYS A 185 2.35 -8.34 -11.35
CA CYS A 185 3.45 -8.37 -10.42
C CYS A 185 3.08 -9.20 -9.21
N ALA A 186 4.10 -9.80 -8.58
CA ALA A 186 3.91 -10.54 -7.34
C ALA A 186 3.30 -9.64 -6.25
N SER A 187 2.39 -10.21 -5.46
CA SER A 187 1.81 -9.50 -4.32
C SER A 187 2.89 -9.14 -3.30
N TRP A 188 2.89 -7.89 -2.82
CA TRP A 188 3.81 -7.47 -1.76
C TRP A 188 3.45 -8.04 -0.38
N ALA A 189 2.24 -8.59 -0.22
CA ALA A 189 1.78 -9.16 1.05
C ALA A 189 1.62 -10.67 1.03
N ILE A 190 1.17 -11.24 -0.09
CA ILE A 190 0.80 -12.65 -0.20
C ILE A 190 1.89 -13.42 -0.94
N ASN A 191 2.30 -14.55 -0.39
CA ASN A 191 3.17 -15.51 -1.03
C ASN A 191 2.33 -16.53 -1.82
N GLU A 192 2.16 -16.30 -3.12
CA GLU A 192 1.32 -17.13 -3.98
C GLU A 192 1.88 -18.55 -4.17
N ASP A 193 3.20 -18.70 -4.23
CA ASP A 193 3.86 -20.01 -4.39
C ASP A 193 3.54 -20.94 -3.19
N ALA A 194 3.62 -20.39 -1.98
CA ALA A 194 3.26 -21.13 -0.77
C ALA A 194 1.73 -21.36 -0.66
N ALA A 195 0.91 -20.46 -1.21
CA ALA A 195 -0.55 -20.64 -1.25
C ALA A 195 -0.94 -21.83 -2.16
N LEU A 196 -0.29 -21.98 -3.31
CA LEU A 196 -0.50 -23.11 -4.23
C LEU A 196 -0.11 -24.45 -3.61
N VAL A 197 1.01 -24.52 -2.88
CA VAL A 197 1.43 -25.75 -2.16
C VAL A 197 0.41 -26.14 -1.09
N THR A 198 -0.15 -25.17 -0.37
CA THR A 198 -1.18 -25.42 0.65
C THR A 198 -2.48 -25.97 0.04
N LEU A 199 -2.83 -25.57 -1.18
CA LEU A 199 -3.96 -26.09 -1.94
C LEU A 199 -3.70 -27.49 -2.50
N SER A 200 -2.51 -27.76 -3.06
CA SER A 200 -2.14 -29.07 -3.60
C SER A 200 -2.04 -30.17 -2.53
N THR A 201 -1.64 -29.82 -1.31
CA THR A 201 -1.59 -30.79 -0.19
C THR A 201 -2.99 -31.20 0.29
N ARG A 202 -4.05 -30.46 -0.09
CA ARG A 202 -5.46 -30.77 0.27
C ARG A 202 -6.17 -31.66 -0.75
N SER A 203 -5.65 -31.82 -1.97
CA SER A 203 -6.25 -32.70 -2.97
C SER A 203 -5.91 -34.18 -2.78
N ASP A 204 -4.89 -34.50 -1.97
CA ASP A 204 -4.44 -35.88 -1.74
C ASP A 204 -4.90 -36.42 -0.38
N THR A 205 -6.22 -36.44 -0.16
CA THR A 205 -6.82 -37.37 0.80
C THR A 205 -7.96 -38.14 0.14
N SER A 206 -7.61 -38.99 -0.82
CA SER A 206 -8.34 -40.23 -1.09
C SER A 206 -7.40 -41.39 -0.82
N SER A 207 -7.77 -42.19 0.16
CA SER A 207 -7.06 -43.39 0.60
C SER A 207 -6.93 -44.39 -0.54
N GLU A 208 -5.72 -44.86 -0.85
CA GLU A 208 -5.52 -46.26 -1.24
C GLU A 208 -4.25 -46.82 -0.58
N SER A 209 -4.49 -47.86 0.20
CA SER A 209 -3.52 -48.78 0.77
C SER A 209 -2.81 -49.58 -0.31
N GLY A 210 -1.49 -49.72 -0.22
CA GLY A 210 -0.72 -50.64 -1.04
C GLY A 210 0.73 -50.76 -0.56
N GLU A 211 1.00 -51.77 0.25
CA GLU A 211 2.33 -52.17 0.70
C GLU A 211 3.24 -52.56 -0.47
N SER A 212 4.53 -52.17 -0.45
CA SER A 212 5.68 -53.10 -0.31
C SER A 212 7.03 -52.48 -0.75
N LEU A 213 8.07 -52.93 -0.04
CA LEU A 213 9.47 -52.50 0.12
C LEU A 213 10.45 -53.05 -0.99
N PRO A 214 11.78 -53.21 -0.77
CA PRO A 214 12.89 -52.24 -0.61
C PRO A 214 14.19 -52.64 -1.37
N TRP A 215 15.01 -51.75 -1.94
CA TRP A 215 16.36 -52.18 -2.39
C TRP A 215 17.48 -51.16 -2.07
N THR A 216 18.64 -51.75 -1.74
CA THR A 216 19.78 -51.24 -0.96
C THR A 216 20.99 -50.77 -1.79
N ASP A 217 21.69 -49.77 -1.25
CA ASP A 217 23.15 -49.58 -1.06
C ASP A 217 24.20 -49.99 -2.13
N SER A 218 25.13 -49.05 -2.45
CA SER A 218 26.60 -49.23 -2.50
C SER A 218 27.34 -47.96 -3.05
N GLY A 219 28.29 -47.39 -2.29
CA GLY A 219 29.32 -46.40 -2.76
C GLY A 219 30.55 -47.08 -3.39
N PRO A 220 31.81 -46.56 -3.30
CA PRO A 220 32.33 -45.22 -2.91
C PRO A 220 33.52 -44.67 -3.77
N THR A 221 33.89 -43.37 -3.71
CA THR A 221 35.30 -42.86 -3.64
C THR A 221 35.42 -41.32 -3.47
N THR A 222 36.32 -40.89 -2.59
CA THR A 222 36.84 -39.51 -2.31
C THR A 222 38.35 -39.46 -2.72
N PRO A 223 39.20 -38.41 -2.50
CA PRO A 223 39.01 -36.99 -2.13
C PRO A 223 39.96 -35.95 -2.82
N THR A 224 39.65 -34.65 -2.80
CA THR A 224 40.54 -33.47 -2.59
C THR A 224 39.67 -32.20 -2.66
N GLY A 225 39.80 -31.08 -1.95
CA GLY A 225 40.75 -30.47 -1.01
C GLY A 225 40.11 -29.12 -0.57
N ALA A 226 40.51 -28.60 0.59
CA ALA A 226 39.77 -27.68 1.46
C ALA A 226 39.68 -26.19 1.04
N THR A 227 38.61 -25.51 1.47
CA THR A 227 38.66 -24.33 2.39
C THR A 227 37.28 -24.10 3.04
N GLN A 228 37.33 -23.68 4.31
CA GLN A 228 36.24 -23.62 5.29
C GLN A 228 35.28 -22.44 5.07
N ASP A 229 33.99 -22.64 5.31
CA ASP A 229 33.12 -21.70 6.03
C ASP A 229 31.91 -22.45 6.64
N VAL A 230 31.51 -22.00 7.82
CA VAL A 230 30.72 -22.72 8.83
C VAL A 230 29.22 -22.81 8.46
N PRO A 231 28.57 -23.99 8.46
CA PRO A 231 27.14 -24.10 8.18
C PRO A 231 26.32 -24.00 9.48
N PHE A 232 25.50 -22.95 9.61
CA PHE A 232 24.40 -22.94 10.58
C PHE A 232 23.18 -23.58 9.93
N GLY A 233 22.84 -24.79 10.41
CA GLY A 233 21.74 -25.60 9.91
C GLY A 233 20.34 -24.99 10.16
N PRO A 234 19.30 -25.53 9.49
CA PRO A 234 17.95 -25.01 9.57
C PRO A 234 17.30 -25.51 10.85
N ASN A 235 17.17 -24.65 11.86
CA ASN A 235 16.18 -24.88 12.89
C ASN A 235 14.84 -24.36 12.36
N ALA A 236 14.17 -25.21 11.59
CA ALA A 236 12.74 -25.11 11.38
C ALA A 236 12.06 -25.31 12.74
N VAL A 237 11.57 -24.22 13.33
CA VAL A 237 10.63 -24.32 14.44
C VAL A 237 9.30 -24.71 13.81
N GLU A 238 8.93 -25.98 13.96
CA GLU A 238 7.58 -26.46 13.70
C GLU A 238 6.60 -25.63 14.53
N VAL A 239 5.82 -24.77 13.86
CA VAL A 239 4.70 -24.09 14.48
C VAL A 239 3.58 -25.11 14.59
N ALA A 240 3.33 -25.55 15.81
CA ALA A 240 2.25 -26.46 16.15
C ALA A 240 0.89 -25.87 15.71
N ASP A 241 0.18 -26.66 14.91
CA ASP A 241 -1.11 -26.35 14.34
C ASP A 241 -2.18 -26.32 15.45
N GLY A 242 -2.55 -25.10 15.86
CA GLY A 242 -3.62 -24.84 16.81
C GLY A 242 -4.98 -25.00 16.12
N ASN A 243 -5.52 -26.21 16.18
CA ASN A 243 -6.82 -26.59 15.64
C ASN A 243 -7.97 -25.73 16.21
N ASN A 244 -8.43 -24.73 15.46
CA ASN A 244 -9.68 -24.01 15.68
C ASN A 244 -10.20 -23.48 14.33
N GLY A 245 -10.92 -24.32 13.57
CA GLY A 245 -11.88 -23.94 12.51
C GLY A 245 -11.57 -22.72 11.62
N GLY A 246 -10.30 -22.48 11.30
CA GLY A 246 -9.83 -21.17 10.83
C GLY A 246 -9.90 -21.04 9.31
N CYS A 247 -10.33 -19.87 8.83
CA CYS A 247 -9.98 -19.42 7.49
C CYS A 247 -8.47 -19.60 7.30
N LEU A 248 -8.07 -20.51 6.41
CA LEU A 248 -6.69 -20.65 5.96
C LEU A 248 -6.32 -19.36 5.23
N TRP A 249 -5.72 -18.43 5.97
CA TRP A 249 -5.19 -17.20 5.39
C TRP A 249 -4.03 -17.53 4.47
N PRO A 250 -3.90 -16.83 3.33
CA PRO A 250 -2.78 -17.05 2.45
C PRO A 250 -1.48 -16.78 3.20
N PRO A 251 -0.43 -17.58 2.97
CA PRO A 251 0.87 -17.35 3.60
C PRO A 251 1.37 -15.96 3.22
N LEU A 252 1.85 -15.21 4.22
CA LEU A 252 2.33 -13.86 4.03
C LEU A 252 3.78 -13.85 3.55
N GLN A 253 4.14 -12.84 2.74
CA GLN A 253 5.53 -12.56 2.39
C GLN A 253 6.35 -12.28 3.66
N PRO A 254 7.61 -12.76 3.75
CA PRO A 254 8.46 -12.55 4.93
C PRO A 254 8.64 -11.07 5.29
N GLU A 255 8.86 -10.20 4.30
CA GLU A 255 9.08 -8.77 4.46
C GLU A 255 7.82 -8.07 4.97
N PHE A 256 6.66 -8.45 4.44
CA PHE A 256 5.36 -7.95 4.89
C PHE A 256 5.07 -8.38 6.33
N ARG A 257 5.33 -9.65 6.66
CA ARG A 257 5.19 -10.16 8.02
C ARG A 257 6.10 -9.43 8.99
N GLN A 258 7.38 -9.23 8.64
CA GLN A 258 8.32 -8.49 9.48
C GLN A 258 7.86 -7.05 9.70
N PHE A 259 7.34 -6.40 8.66
CA PHE A 259 6.75 -5.08 8.76
C PHE A 259 5.56 -5.05 9.73
N LEU A 260 4.64 -6.01 9.65
CA LEU A 260 3.48 -6.11 10.53
C LEU A 260 3.88 -6.34 12.00
N GLU A 261 4.85 -7.22 12.24
CA GLU A 261 5.38 -7.47 13.58
C GLU A 261 6.02 -6.23 14.17
N TRP A 262 6.68 -5.40 13.35
CA TRP A 262 7.23 -4.13 13.80
C TRP A 262 6.13 -3.09 14.06
N ILE A 263 5.22 -2.87 13.10
CA ILE A 263 4.27 -1.74 13.18
C ILE A 263 3.24 -1.91 14.30
N PHE A 264 2.85 -3.15 14.59
CA PHE A 264 2.02 -3.51 15.74
C PHE A 264 2.84 -3.90 16.98
N GLY A 265 4.16 -3.90 16.89
CA GLY A 265 5.05 -4.18 18.01
C GLY A 265 5.21 -2.97 18.96
N PRO A 266 5.99 -3.15 20.04
CA PRO A 266 6.21 -2.10 21.05
C PRO A 266 6.99 -0.89 20.53
N GLN A 267 7.78 -1.06 19.46
CA GLN A 267 8.52 0.01 18.78
C GLN A 267 7.80 0.51 17.52
N GLY A 268 6.56 0.07 17.31
CA GLY A 268 5.72 0.44 16.19
C GLY A 268 4.87 1.68 16.48
N ILE A 269 3.70 1.73 15.85
CA ILE A 269 2.77 2.86 15.98
C ILE A 269 1.69 2.43 16.97
N ALA A 270 1.73 2.96 18.19
CA ALA A 270 0.81 2.56 19.25
C ALA A 270 -0.66 2.90 18.93
N SER A 271 -0.88 3.97 18.18
CA SER A 271 -2.21 4.44 17.80
C SER A 271 -2.85 3.70 16.63
N LEU A 272 -2.07 2.88 15.90
CA LEU A 272 -2.54 2.18 14.71
C LEU A 272 -3.42 1.00 15.09
N ASP A 273 -4.62 1.00 14.52
CA ASP A 273 -5.65 -0.01 14.71
C ASP A 273 -5.63 -1.02 13.56
N ILE A 274 -5.52 -0.52 12.32
CA ILE A 274 -5.68 -1.34 11.10
C ILE A 274 -4.57 -1.09 10.08
N VAL A 275 -4.09 -2.17 9.49
CA VAL A 275 -3.37 -2.17 8.20
C VAL A 275 -4.29 -2.79 7.15
N ALA A 276 -4.64 -2.01 6.13
CA ALA A 276 -5.32 -2.49 4.93
C ALA A 276 -4.29 -2.74 3.84
N PHE A 277 -4.36 -3.88 3.16
CA PHE A 277 -3.52 -4.19 2.01
C PHE A 277 -4.38 -4.53 0.80
N GLY A 278 -3.94 -4.11 -0.39
CA GLY A 278 -4.57 -4.43 -1.67
C GLY A 278 -5.29 -3.24 -2.30
N ASP A 279 -6.22 -3.51 -3.22
CA ASP A 279 -6.98 -2.51 -3.94
C ASP A 279 -8.46 -2.54 -3.55
N PHE A 280 -8.90 -1.50 -2.84
CA PHE A 280 -10.27 -1.37 -2.39
C PHE A 280 -11.13 -0.57 -3.38
N ALA A 281 -10.60 -0.16 -4.54
CA ALA A 281 -11.36 0.52 -5.57
C ALA A 281 -12.70 -0.18 -5.88
N HIS A 282 -13.74 0.62 -6.10
CA HIS A 282 -15.11 0.17 -6.41
C HIS A 282 -15.71 -0.75 -5.35
N GLY A 283 -15.37 -0.54 -4.07
CA GLY A 283 -15.82 -1.35 -2.94
C GLY A 283 -15.02 -2.63 -2.72
N GLY A 284 -13.85 -2.77 -3.34
CA GLY A 284 -12.98 -3.94 -3.24
C GLY A 284 -13.52 -5.14 -4.02
N ARG A 285 -14.03 -4.89 -5.24
CA ARG A 285 -14.57 -5.93 -6.13
C ARG A 285 -13.58 -7.07 -6.37
N GLU A 286 -12.30 -6.76 -6.44
CA GLU A 286 -11.22 -7.73 -6.54
C GLU A 286 -10.71 -8.10 -5.14
N SER A 287 -11.54 -8.81 -4.37
CA SER A 287 -11.26 -9.07 -2.94
C SER A 287 -10.16 -10.11 -2.69
N THR A 288 -9.67 -10.78 -3.73
CA THR A 288 -8.75 -11.93 -3.63
C THR A 288 -7.47 -11.57 -2.86
N TYR A 289 -6.97 -10.35 -3.08
CA TYR A 289 -5.72 -9.86 -2.49
C TYR A 289 -5.94 -8.88 -1.33
N ASN A 290 -7.21 -8.58 -1.01
CA ASN A 290 -7.53 -7.56 -0.02
C ASN A 290 -7.45 -8.16 1.38
N LEU A 291 -6.58 -7.59 2.21
CA LEU A 291 -6.40 -7.99 3.60
C LEU A 291 -6.68 -6.81 4.53
N LEU A 292 -7.35 -7.10 5.64
CA LEU A 292 -7.43 -6.19 6.79
C LEU A 292 -6.74 -6.88 7.96
N LEU A 293 -5.76 -6.21 8.55
CA LEU A 293 -4.99 -6.72 9.67
C LEU A 293 -5.12 -5.77 10.85
N SER A 294 -5.18 -6.33 12.06
CA SER A 294 -5.30 -5.57 13.29
C SER A 294 -4.27 -6.04 14.32
N ARG A 295 -4.06 -5.22 15.35
CA ARG A 295 -3.23 -5.61 16.49
C ARG A 295 -3.81 -6.85 17.17
N SER A 296 -2.94 -7.82 17.43
CA SER A 296 -3.30 -8.98 18.23
C SER A 296 -3.14 -8.69 19.72
N THR A 297 -3.97 -9.35 20.53
CA THR A 297 -3.80 -9.44 21.98
C THR A 297 -3.10 -10.73 22.39
N ASP A 298 -2.86 -11.63 21.42
CA ASP A 298 -2.29 -12.95 21.66
C ASP A 298 -0.77 -12.86 21.76
N ALA A 299 -0.16 -13.70 22.61
CA ALA A 299 1.28 -13.63 22.88
C ALA A 299 2.16 -14.14 21.72
N THR A 300 1.59 -14.73 20.66
CA THR A 300 2.31 -15.44 19.61
C THR A 300 2.68 -14.56 18.40
N SER A 301 1.95 -13.47 18.16
CA SER A 301 2.20 -12.52 17.08
C SER A 301 1.62 -11.16 17.47
N ASN A 302 2.22 -10.06 17.00
CA ASN A 302 1.70 -8.73 17.28
C ASN A 302 0.46 -8.38 16.43
N PHE A 303 0.11 -9.20 15.44
CA PHE A 303 -0.99 -8.93 14.52
C PHE A 303 -1.90 -10.14 14.31
N ARG A 304 -3.11 -9.88 13.84
CA ARG A 304 -4.07 -10.90 13.38
C ARG A 304 -4.73 -10.44 12.09
N VAL A 305 -4.98 -11.37 11.18
CA VAL A 305 -5.78 -11.11 9.97
C VAL A 305 -7.25 -11.15 10.34
N LEU A 306 -8.01 -10.14 9.92
CA LEU A 306 -9.43 -10.03 10.19
C LEU A 306 -10.24 -10.76 9.13
N ASP A 307 -11.21 -11.56 9.57
CA ASP A 307 -12.21 -12.15 8.67
C ASP A 307 -13.02 -11.04 7.99
N LYS A 308 -13.11 -11.11 6.66
CA LYS A 308 -13.87 -10.18 5.81
C LYS A 308 -15.35 -10.03 6.23
N TYR A 309 -15.92 -11.03 6.89
CA TYR A 309 -17.31 -11.01 7.37
C TYR A 309 -17.48 -10.50 8.79
N ARG A 310 -16.39 -10.12 9.46
CA ARG A 310 -16.46 -9.56 10.81
C ARG A 310 -16.94 -8.11 10.74
N ARG A 311 -17.82 -7.72 11.67
CA ARG A 311 -18.32 -6.35 11.83
C ARG A 311 -17.21 -5.29 11.89
N GLU A 312 -16.09 -5.60 12.56
CA GLU A 312 -14.91 -4.72 12.61
C GLU A 312 -14.41 -4.31 11.21
N CYS A 313 -14.43 -5.23 10.25
CA CYS A 313 -14.05 -4.95 8.86
C CYS A 313 -15.06 -4.04 8.16
N GLU A 314 -16.36 -4.26 8.40
CA GLU A 314 -17.43 -3.43 7.82
C GLU A 314 -17.34 -1.99 8.33
N GLU A 315 -17.14 -1.80 9.65
CA GLU A 315 -17.01 -0.49 10.27
C GLU A 315 -15.82 0.31 9.72
N VAL A 316 -14.66 -0.36 9.55
CA VAL A 316 -13.46 0.27 8.96
C VAL A 316 -13.71 0.64 7.50
N ARG A 317 -14.29 -0.28 6.72
CA ARG A 317 -14.60 -0.03 5.30
C ARG A 317 -15.61 1.08 5.13
N ASP A 318 -16.60 1.20 6.01
CA ASP A 318 -17.59 2.27 5.95
C ASP A 318 -17.00 3.62 6.41
N LYS A 319 -16.22 3.63 7.49
CA LYS A 319 -15.63 4.87 8.01
C LYS A 319 -14.59 5.49 7.08
N TYR A 320 -13.78 4.66 6.43
CA TYR A 320 -12.67 5.09 5.57
C TYR A 320 -12.91 4.78 4.09
N ARG A 321 -14.17 4.51 3.70
CA ARG A 321 -14.56 4.15 2.33
C ARG A 321 -13.92 5.07 1.29
N ASP A 322 -14.12 6.37 1.47
CA ASP A 322 -13.69 7.38 0.51
C ASP A 322 -12.17 7.36 0.27
N ALA A 323 -11.38 7.06 1.31
CA ALA A 323 -9.93 7.01 1.23
C ALA A 323 -9.43 5.65 0.70
N LEU A 324 -10.06 4.55 1.11
CA LEU A 324 -9.74 3.19 0.63
C LEU A 324 -10.05 3.04 -0.87
N GLU A 325 -11.15 3.64 -1.33
CA GLU A 325 -11.59 3.57 -2.73
C GLU A 325 -11.01 4.69 -3.63
N ALA A 326 -10.19 5.58 -3.05
CA ALA A 326 -9.67 6.74 -3.76
C ALA A 326 -8.78 6.34 -4.95
N CYS A 327 -8.73 7.21 -5.97
CA CYS A 327 -7.85 7.06 -7.13
C CYS A 327 -7.97 5.69 -7.82
N PRO A 328 -9.15 5.22 -8.23
CA PRO A 328 -9.33 3.91 -8.84
C PRO A 328 -8.59 3.81 -10.18
N VAL A 329 -7.82 2.73 -10.39
CA VAL A 329 -7.12 2.50 -11.66
C VAL A 329 -8.06 1.91 -12.71
N GLU A 330 -8.88 0.93 -12.33
CA GLU A 330 -9.82 0.33 -13.26
C GLU A 330 -11.02 1.24 -13.53
N PRO A 331 -11.56 1.22 -14.77
CA PRO A 331 -12.82 1.87 -15.07
C PRO A 331 -13.94 1.29 -14.21
N LEU A 332 -14.88 2.15 -13.81
CA LEU A 332 -16.06 1.78 -13.01
C LEU A 332 -16.94 0.73 -13.73
N PHE A 333 -16.97 0.77 -15.05
CA PHE A 333 -17.70 -0.14 -15.94
C PHE A 333 -16.72 -0.90 -16.83
N ARG A 334 -16.83 -2.23 -16.86
CA ARG A 334 -16.21 -3.07 -17.91
C ARG A 334 -17.23 -3.14 -19.04
N PHE A 335 -16.92 -2.56 -20.20
CA PHE A 335 -17.78 -2.61 -21.39
C PHE A 335 -17.58 -3.89 -22.19
#